data_AF-A0AAV3EG34-F1
#
_entry.id   AF-A0AAV3EG34-F1
#
_cell.length_a   1.000
_cell.length_b   1.000
_cell.length_c   1.000
_cell.angle_alpha   90.00
_cell.angle_beta   90.00
_cell.angle_gamma   90.00
#
_symmetry.space_group_name_H-M   'P 1'
#
loop_
_entity.id
_entity.type
_entity.pdbx_description
1 polymer ?
#
loop_
_entity_poly.entity_id
_entity_poly.type
_entity_poly.pdbx_seq_one_letter_code
_entity_poly.pdbx_strand_id
1 'polypeptide(L)'
;MTKQELINFINKHRDKIGAFHIALDERFEGQFTLGYYYDDKPRKYKVYEVNERQRVWIRDEFKSENDAIERLFRLIKTTFWIKETPILLDDTEID
;
A
#
# COMPACT_ATOMS: atom_id res chain seq x y z
N MET A 1 4.02 10.30 -0.12
CA MET A 1 3.44 9.99 1.20
C MET A 1 4.46 9.23 2.04
N THR A 2 4.36 9.30 3.36
CA THR A 2 5.25 8.58 4.29
C THR A 2 4.71 7.18 4.64
N LYS A 3 5.58 6.31 5.19
CA LYS A 3 5.17 5.00 5.72
C LYS A 3 4.09 5.13 6.80
N GLN A 4 4.20 6.15 7.68
CA GLN A 4 3.21 6.39 8.73
C GLN A 4 1.85 6.82 8.18
N GLU A 5 1.83 7.69 7.16
CA GLU A 5 0.59 8.06 6.47
C GLU A 5 -0.09 6.84 5.83
N LEU A 6 0.70 5.92 5.25
CA LEU A 6 0.18 4.68 4.70
C LEU A 6 -0.40 3.77 5.79
N ILE A 7 0.29 3.61 6.93
CA ILE A 7 -0.21 2.85 8.09
C ILE A 7 -1.55 3.42 8.57
N ASN A 8 -1.62 4.74 8.74
CA ASN A 8 -2.84 5.42 9.17
C ASN A 8 -3.98 5.19 8.16
N PHE A 9 -3.68 5.24 6.85
CA PHE A 9 -4.63 4.95 5.79
C PHE A 9 -5.15 3.51 5.84
N ILE A 10 -4.27 2.52 6.02
CA ILE A 10 -4.62 1.09 6.13
C ILE A 10 -5.51 0.87 7.35
N ASN A 11 -5.14 1.42 8.50
CA ASN A 11 -5.92 1.30 9.74
C ASN A 11 -7.30 1.93 9.61
N LYS A 12 -7.39 3.11 8.98
CA LYS A 12 -8.67 3.80 8.74
C LYS A 12 -9.63 3.02 7.84
N HIS A 13 -9.11 2.20 6.93
CA HIS A 13 -9.92 1.44 5.95
C HIS A 13 -9.83 -0.08 6.16
N ARG A 14 -9.54 -0.51 7.39
CA ARG A 14 -9.34 -1.94 7.70
C ARG A 14 -10.59 -2.77 7.40
N ASP A 15 -11.77 -2.19 7.59
CA ASP A 15 -13.07 -2.76 7.25
C ASP A 15 -13.18 -3.10 5.75
N LYS A 16 -12.66 -2.23 4.87
CA LYS A 16 -12.68 -2.43 3.41
C LYS A 16 -11.61 -3.38 2.92
N ILE A 17 -10.43 -3.34 3.55
CA ILE A 17 -9.30 -4.23 3.24
C ILE A 17 -9.62 -5.67 3.67
N GLY A 18 -10.41 -5.84 4.73
CA GLY A 18 -10.91 -7.13 5.19
C GLY A 18 -9.78 -8.06 5.61
N ALA A 19 -9.78 -9.28 5.06
CA ALA A 19 -8.80 -10.31 5.40
C ALA A 19 -7.43 -10.11 4.76
N PHE A 20 -7.27 -9.17 3.82
CA PHE A 20 -5.98 -8.95 3.18
C PHE A 20 -4.92 -8.53 4.19
N HIS A 21 -3.74 -9.12 4.07
CA HIS A 21 -2.55 -8.71 4.79
C HIS A 21 -1.82 -7.64 3.98
N ILE A 22 -1.45 -6.54 4.63
CA ILE A 22 -0.65 -5.48 4.00
C ILE A 22 0.74 -5.50 4.65
N ALA A 23 1.71 -6.08 3.96
CA ALA A 23 3.08 -6.22 4.42
C ALA A 23 3.89 -4.96 4.10
N LEU A 24 4.51 -4.36 5.11
CA LEU A 24 5.25 -3.10 4.97
C LEU A 24 6.72 -3.34 5.30
N ASP A 25 7.59 -3.13 4.32
CA ASP A 25 9.04 -3.32 4.46
C ASP A 25 9.43 -4.76 4.80
N GLU A 26 8.61 -5.72 4.34
CA GLU A 26 8.84 -7.14 4.52
C GLU A 26 8.23 -7.96 3.38
N ARG A 27 8.84 -9.11 3.12
CA ARG A 27 8.30 -10.11 2.19
C ARG A 27 7.51 -11.15 2.97
N PHE A 28 6.22 -11.19 2.73
CA PHE A 28 5.29 -12.15 3.31
C PHE A 28 4.53 -12.87 2.19
N GLU A 29 4.65 -14.19 2.12
CA GLU A 29 4.11 -15.00 1.01
C GLU A 29 2.74 -15.64 1.32
N GLY A 30 2.06 -15.16 2.37
CA GLY A 30 0.69 -15.60 2.67
C GLY A 30 -0.30 -15.19 1.57
N GLN A 31 -1.34 -16.00 1.36
CA GLN A 31 -2.43 -15.65 0.44
C GLN A 31 -3.05 -14.30 0.82
N PHE A 32 -3.60 -13.60 -0.18
CA PHE A 32 -4.27 -12.31 0.01
C PHE A 32 -3.34 -11.26 0.62
N THR A 33 -2.11 -11.18 0.13
CA THR A 33 -1.12 -10.20 0.58
C THR A 33 -0.87 -9.15 -0.48
N LEU A 34 -0.83 -7.89 -0.09
CA LEU A 34 -0.20 -6.81 -0.86
C LEU A 34 0.97 -6.29 -0.03
N GLY A 35 2.07 -5.91 -0.64
CA GLY A 35 3.16 -5.35 0.15
C GLY A 35 4.28 -4.74 -0.65
N TYR A 36 5.27 -4.23 0.08
CA TYR A 36 6.54 -3.85 -0.48
C TYR A 36 7.70 -4.32 0.42
N TYR A 37 8.85 -4.59 -0.19
CA TYR A 37 10.08 -4.95 0.52
C TYR A 37 11.31 -4.49 -0.25
N TYR A 38 12.44 -4.30 0.45
CA TYR A 38 13.73 -4.08 -0.18
C TYR A 38 14.36 -5.40 -0.61
N ASP A 39 14.72 -5.52 -1.90
CA ASP A 39 15.46 -6.66 -2.44
C ASP A 39 16.93 -6.25 -2.63
N ASP A 40 17.82 -6.90 -1.86
CA ASP A 40 19.26 -6.65 -1.89
C ASP A 40 19.92 -7.04 -3.22
N LYS A 41 19.35 -8.00 -3.97
CA LYS A 41 20.01 -8.59 -5.13
C LYS A 41 19.82 -7.79 -6.44
N PRO A 42 18.80 -6.91 -6.58
CA PRO A 42 18.85 -5.76 -7.48
C PRO A 42 19.03 -4.41 -6.77
N ARG A 43 19.07 -4.36 -5.42
CA ARG A 43 19.10 -3.12 -4.61
C ARG A 43 17.93 -2.19 -4.91
N LYS A 44 16.72 -2.76 -4.94
CA LYS A 44 15.48 -2.05 -5.26
C LYS A 44 14.37 -2.45 -4.31
N TYR A 45 13.47 -1.52 -4.05
CA TYR A 45 12.18 -1.80 -3.46
C TYR A 45 11.26 -2.46 -4.49
N LYS A 46 10.57 -3.52 -4.08
CA LYS A 46 9.61 -4.24 -4.92
C LYS A 46 8.23 -4.12 -4.30
N VAL A 47 7.26 -3.72 -5.10
CA VAL A 47 5.83 -3.80 -4.73
C VAL A 47 5.29 -5.10 -5.29
N TYR A 48 4.61 -5.87 -4.48
CA TYR A 48 4.15 -7.21 -4.84
C TYR A 48 2.73 -7.48 -4.35
N GLU A 49 2.15 -8.52 -4.93
CA GLU A 49 0.95 -9.15 -4.41
C GLU A 49 1.10 -10.66 -4.38
N VAL A 50 0.34 -11.30 -3.50
CA VAL A 50 0.18 -12.74 -3.44
C VAL A 50 -1.29 -13.05 -3.64
N ASN A 51 -1.59 -13.70 -4.76
CA ASN A 51 -2.97 -14.04 -5.09
C ASN A 51 -3.46 -15.28 -4.32
N GLU A 52 -4.73 -15.62 -4.53
CA GLU A 52 -5.39 -16.77 -3.87
C GLU A 52 -4.68 -18.10 -4.11
N ARG A 53 -3.95 -18.24 -5.22
CA ARG A 53 -3.21 -19.46 -5.58
C ARG A 53 -1.77 -19.44 -5.09
N GLN A 54 -1.44 -18.59 -4.11
CA GLN A 54 -0.09 -18.39 -3.56
C GLN A 54 0.97 -18.01 -4.61
N ARG A 55 0.55 -17.40 -5.73
CA ARG A 55 1.50 -16.89 -6.70
C ARG A 55 1.90 -15.47 -6.32
N VAL A 56 3.19 -15.25 -6.17
CA VAL A 56 3.79 -13.93 -5.95
C VAL A 56 3.95 -13.22 -7.29
N TRP A 57 3.40 -12.02 -7.39
CA TRP A 57 3.51 -11.17 -8.57
C TRP A 57 4.21 -9.88 -8.16
N ILE A 58 5.38 -9.63 -8.75
CA ILE A 58 6.02 -8.32 -8.63
C ILE A 58 5.27 -7.36 -9.53
N ARG A 59 4.64 -6.36 -8.94
CA ARG A 59 3.89 -5.33 -9.66
C ARG A 59 4.84 -4.31 -10.27
N ASP A 60 5.79 -3.81 -9.48
CA ASP A 60 6.73 -2.77 -9.89
C ASP A 60 8.01 -2.79 -9.03
N GLU A 61 9.08 -2.17 -9.53
CA GLU A 61 10.36 -2.00 -8.82
C GLU A 61 10.81 -0.54 -8.78
N PHE A 62 11.37 -0.10 -7.65
CA PHE A 62 11.77 1.28 -7.41
C PHE A 62 13.13 1.37 -6.71
N LYS A 63 13.86 2.47 -6.93
CA LYS A 63 15.08 2.76 -6.15
C LYS A 63 14.78 3.41 -4.80
N SER A 64 13.67 4.12 -4.71
CA SER A 64 13.23 4.88 -3.54
C SER A 64 12.14 4.11 -2.79
N GLU A 65 12.21 4.11 -1.45
CA GLU A 65 11.15 3.54 -0.62
C GLU A 65 9.84 4.33 -0.80
N ASN A 66 9.93 5.67 -0.88
CA ASN A 66 8.76 6.54 -1.01
C ASN A 66 7.96 6.24 -2.29
N ASP A 67 8.64 5.93 -3.40
CA ASP A 67 7.97 5.58 -4.66
C ASP A 67 7.26 4.23 -4.53
N ALA A 68 7.87 3.26 -3.84
CA ALA A 68 7.25 1.96 -3.57
C ALA A 68 6.04 2.10 -2.62
N ILE A 69 6.14 2.94 -1.59
CA ILE A 69 5.04 3.27 -0.67
C ILE A 69 3.87 3.91 -1.45
N GLU A 70 4.15 4.90 -2.28
CA GLU A 70 3.12 5.55 -3.09
C GLU A 70 2.47 4.56 -4.08
N ARG A 71 3.28 3.69 -4.68
CA ARG A 71 2.76 2.66 -5.58
C ARG A 71 1.89 1.64 -4.85
N LEU A 72 2.27 1.21 -3.65
CA LEU A 72 1.49 0.31 -2.81
C LEU A 72 0.17 0.97 -2.36
N PHE A 73 0.21 2.25 -1.98
CA PHE A 73 -1.01 3.01 -1.67
C PHE A 73 -2.00 3.03 -2.83
N ARG A 74 -1.52 3.33 -4.05
CA ARG A 74 -2.34 3.28 -5.27
C ARG A 74 -2.88 1.87 -5.51
N LEU A 75 -2.06 0.83 -5.31
CA LEU A 75 -2.49 -0.57 -5.44
C LEU A 75 -3.62 -0.92 -4.48
N ILE A 76 -3.50 -0.55 -3.20
CA ILE A 76 -4.53 -0.77 -2.17
C ILE A 76 -5.81 -0.04 -2.57
N LYS A 77 -5.74 1.24 -2.95
CA LYS A 77 -6.90 2.01 -3.39
C LYS A 77 -7.63 1.35 -4.56
N THR A 78 -6.89 0.94 -5.59
CA THR A 78 -7.47 0.30 -6.77
C THR A 78 -8.05 -1.07 -6.43
N THR A 79 -7.36 -1.88 -5.62
CA THR A 79 -7.78 -3.25 -5.27
C THR A 79 -9.07 -3.26 -4.46
N PHE A 80 -9.23 -2.33 -3.51
CA PHE A 80 -10.39 -2.29 -2.61
C PHE A 80 -11.38 -1.17 -2.96
N TRP A 81 -11.24 -0.56 -4.14
CA TRP A 81 -12.07 0.56 -4.62
C TRP A 81 -12.26 1.68 -3.58
N ILE A 82 -11.19 2.01 -2.84
CA ILE A 82 -11.23 3.07 -1.82
C ILE A 82 -11.17 4.42 -2.52
N LYS A 83 -12.33 5.10 -2.60
CA LYS A 83 -12.43 6.48 -3.08
C LYS A 83 -11.71 7.40 -2.10
N GLU A 84 -10.95 8.35 -2.64
CA GLU A 84 -10.55 9.53 -1.88
C GLU A 84 -11.81 10.34 -1.65
N THR A 85 -12.20 10.56 -0.40
CA THR A 85 -13.00 11.74 -0.10
C THR A 85 -12.03 12.91 -0.29
N PRO A 86 -12.25 13.82 -1.25
CA PRO A 86 -11.50 15.07 -1.24
C PRO A 86 -11.70 15.65 0.15
N ILE A 87 -10.60 15.92 0.86
CA ILE A 87 -10.68 16.73 2.06
C ILE A 87 -11.18 18.09 1.54
N LEU A 88 -12.49 18.35 1.68
CA LEU A 88 -12.97 19.70 1.75
C LEU A 88 -12.21 20.28 2.94
N LEU A 89 -11.22 21.13 2.66
CA LEU A 89 -10.71 22.04 3.68
C LEU A 89 -11.95 22.80 4.11
N ASP A 90 -12.48 22.47 5.29
CA ASP A 90 -13.56 23.25 5.90
C ASP A 90 -13.12 24.70 5.83
N ASP A 91 -13.97 25.51 5.19
CA ASP A 91 -13.87 26.94 5.19
C ASP A 91 -13.66 27.36 6.65
N THR A 92 -12.44 27.77 7.01
CA THR A 92 -12.26 28.61 8.18
C THR A 92 -13.01 29.89 7.85
N GLU A 93 -14.28 29.95 8.29
CA GLU A 93 -14.99 31.18 8.56
C GLU A 93 -14.06 32.02 9.45
N ILE A 94 -13.43 33.02 8.82
CA ILE A 94 -12.81 34.12 9.53
C ILE A 94 -13.99 35.00 9.95
N ASP A 95 -14.33 34.94 11.24
CA ASP A 95 -15.12 35.97 11.92
C ASP A 95 -14.22 37.19 12.20
#